data_AF-A0AAW2LIX1-F1
#
_entry.id   AF-A0AAW2LIX1-F1
#
_cell.length_a   1.000
_cell.length_b   1.000
_cell.length_c   1.000
_cell.angle_alpha   90.00
_cell.angle_beta   90.00
_cell.angle_gamma   90.00
#
_symmetry.space_group_name_H-M   'P 1'
#
loop_
_entity.id
_entity.type
_entity.pdbx_description
1 polymer ?
#
loop_
_entity_poly.entity_id
_entity_poly.type
_entity_poly.pdbx_seq_one_letter_code
_entity_poly.pdbx_strand_id
1 'polypeptide(L)'
;MTNHAYSGRGDRADPSTWPEVEGPLTAVLFEGWMLGFKPVPVEVVKAVDPQLEIINKNLEAYFDAWDKFIKSWIVIKIQDPSCVYQWRLQAEIAMRADGKPGMSDEEVLDFVSRYLPAYKAYLPTLYAEGPNGSDPEHLLVVEIDEGRNPILAN
;
A
#
# COMPACT_ATOMS: atom_id res chain seq x y z
N MET A 1 14.66 -5.06 -4.26
CA MET A 1 14.99 -3.68 -3.86
C MET A 1 15.96 -3.74 -2.70
N THR A 2 16.93 -2.83 -2.63
CA THR A 2 17.78 -2.65 -1.45
C THR A 2 17.31 -1.40 -0.72
N ASN A 3 16.67 -1.56 0.44
CA ASN A 3 16.10 -0.41 1.17
C ASN A 3 17.16 0.38 1.99
N HIS A 4 18.41 -0.10 2.04
CA HIS A 4 19.51 0.53 2.79
C HIS A 4 20.49 1.32 1.91
N ALA A 5 20.39 1.21 0.57
CA ALA A 5 21.26 1.96 -0.33
C ALA A 5 21.06 3.47 -0.17
N TYR A 6 22.11 4.25 -0.45
CA TYR A 6 22.11 5.72 -0.40
C TYR A 6 21.52 6.29 0.91
N SER A 7 21.99 5.79 2.05
CA SER A 7 21.53 6.20 3.40
C SER A 7 20.03 5.99 3.59
N GLY A 8 19.50 4.83 3.17
CA GLY A 8 18.10 4.47 3.38
C GLY A 8 17.11 5.03 2.35
N ARG A 9 17.59 5.73 1.30
CA ARG A 9 16.74 6.17 0.18
C ARG A 9 16.38 5.05 -0.79
N GLY A 10 17.15 3.97 -0.72
CA GLY A 10 16.95 2.75 -1.48
C GLY A 10 17.39 2.85 -2.93
N ASP A 11 17.58 1.68 -3.53
CA ASP A 11 17.83 1.52 -4.97
C ASP A 11 17.34 0.14 -5.44
N ARG A 12 17.33 -0.06 -6.77
CA ARG A 12 17.19 -1.40 -7.35
C ARG A 12 18.45 -2.21 -7.04
N ALA A 13 18.26 -3.47 -6.65
CA ALA A 13 19.39 -4.41 -6.58
C ALA A 13 19.89 -4.69 -8.00
N ASP A 14 21.16 -5.08 -8.14
CA ASP A 14 21.73 -5.51 -9.41
C ASP A 14 20.84 -6.62 -10.03
N PRO A 15 20.39 -6.49 -11.30
CA PRO A 15 19.58 -7.49 -11.98
C PRO A 15 20.13 -8.92 -11.90
N SER A 16 21.45 -9.09 -11.86
CA SER A 16 22.09 -10.41 -11.71
C SER A 16 21.83 -11.09 -10.37
N THR A 17 21.34 -10.36 -9.38
CA THR A 17 20.98 -10.87 -8.05
C THR A 17 19.48 -11.12 -7.89
N TRP A 18 18.69 -10.84 -8.94
CA TRP A 18 17.25 -11.01 -8.86
C TRP A 18 16.90 -12.50 -8.83
N PRO A 19 15.91 -12.90 -8.01
CA PRO A 19 15.45 -14.28 -8.01
C PRO A 19 14.82 -14.61 -9.36
N GLU A 20 15.32 -15.66 -10.00
CA GLU A 20 14.73 -16.23 -11.21
C GLU A 20 13.75 -17.34 -10.82
N VAL A 21 12.61 -17.38 -11.52
CA VAL A 21 11.56 -18.37 -11.27
C VAL A 21 11.18 -18.99 -12.61
N GLU A 22 11.34 -20.30 -12.71
CA GLU A 22 10.94 -21.07 -13.89
C GLU A 22 9.50 -21.57 -13.77
N GLY A 23 8.80 -21.61 -14.90
CA GLY A 23 7.40 -22.05 -14.97
C GLY A 23 7.22 -23.57 -15.12
N PRO A 24 5.96 -24.04 -15.12
CA PRO A 24 4.74 -23.25 -15.02
C PRO A 24 4.41 -22.84 -13.58
N LEU A 25 3.89 -21.62 -13.42
CA LEU A 25 3.38 -21.13 -12.13
C LEU A 25 1.86 -21.29 -12.07
N THR A 26 1.38 -21.80 -10.93
CA THR A 26 -0.07 -21.91 -10.67
C THR A 26 -0.67 -20.56 -10.29
N ALA A 27 0.07 -19.74 -9.55
CA ALA A 27 -0.35 -18.41 -9.11
C ALA A 27 0.87 -17.48 -8.93
N VAL A 28 0.62 -16.18 -9.07
CA VAL A 28 1.56 -15.12 -8.73
C VAL A 28 0.86 -14.21 -7.72
N LEU A 29 1.46 -14.06 -6.54
CA LEU A 29 1.01 -13.07 -5.57
C LEU A 29 1.73 -11.75 -5.88
N PHE A 30 0.95 -10.72 -6.20
CA PHE A 30 1.45 -9.37 -6.40
C PHE A 30 0.85 -8.46 -5.33
N GLU A 31 1.70 -7.84 -4.52
CA GLU A 31 1.28 -7.07 -3.36
C GLU A 31 1.86 -5.65 -3.37
N GLY A 32 1.14 -4.75 -2.69
CA GLY A 32 1.56 -3.36 -2.52
C GLY A 32 0.48 -2.53 -1.83
N TRP A 33 0.91 -1.55 -1.03
CA TRP A 33 0.02 -0.75 -0.17
C TRP A 33 -0.99 0.12 -0.93
N MET A 34 -0.73 0.40 -2.20
CA MET A 34 -1.55 1.27 -3.07
C MET A 34 -2.14 0.54 -4.28
N LEU A 35 -2.00 -0.79 -4.36
CA LEU A 35 -2.57 -1.54 -5.49
C LEU A 35 -4.09 -1.39 -5.50
N GLY A 36 -4.66 -1.20 -6.69
CA GLY A 36 -6.10 -0.98 -6.85
C GLY A 36 -6.56 0.45 -6.62
N PHE A 37 -5.70 1.37 -6.13
CA PHE A 37 -6.04 2.79 -6.11
C PHE A 37 -6.27 3.27 -7.55
N LYS A 38 -7.31 4.07 -7.75
CA LYS A 38 -7.61 4.68 -9.04
C LYS A 38 -7.66 6.21 -8.92
N PRO A 39 -7.39 6.92 -10.02
CA PRO A 39 -7.57 8.36 -10.06
C PRO A 39 -9.00 8.74 -9.64
N VAL A 40 -9.10 9.75 -8.77
CA VAL A 40 -10.39 10.33 -8.34
C VAL A 40 -10.48 11.78 -8.86
N PRO A 41 -11.65 12.44 -8.81
CA PRO A 41 -11.77 13.82 -9.28
C PRO A 41 -10.73 14.74 -8.64
N VAL A 42 -10.09 15.58 -9.45
CA VAL A 42 -8.93 16.40 -9.02
C VAL A 42 -9.25 17.30 -7.82
N GLU A 43 -10.48 17.79 -7.72
CA GLU A 43 -10.91 18.62 -6.59
C GLU A 43 -10.95 17.83 -5.27
N VAL A 44 -11.23 16.53 -5.30
CA VAL A 44 -11.21 15.66 -4.12
C VAL A 44 -9.79 15.51 -3.60
N VAL A 45 -8.82 15.22 -4.48
CA VAL A 45 -7.43 15.05 -4.04
C VAL A 45 -6.82 16.37 -3.57
N LYS A 46 -7.10 17.49 -4.24
CA LYS A 46 -6.58 18.81 -3.86
C LYS A 46 -7.15 19.31 -2.54
N ALA A 47 -8.39 18.96 -2.22
CA ALA A 47 -8.99 19.25 -0.92
C ALA A 47 -8.32 18.48 0.22
N VAL A 48 -7.75 17.28 -0.04
CA VAL A 48 -6.99 16.51 0.94
C VAL A 48 -5.57 17.05 1.08
N ASP A 49 -4.86 17.16 -0.05
CA ASP A 49 -3.51 17.73 -0.15
C ASP A 49 -3.24 18.13 -1.61
N PRO A 50 -2.95 19.41 -1.92
CA PRO A 50 -2.64 19.86 -3.27
C PRO A 50 -1.51 19.08 -3.97
N GLN A 51 -0.57 18.50 -3.20
CA GLN A 51 0.52 17.69 -3.75
C GLN A 51 0.02 16.35 -4.33
N LEU A 52 -1.19 15.90 -3.97
CA LEU A 52 -1.77 14.69 -4.53
C LEU A 52 -2.21 14.85 -5.98
N GLU A 53 -2.31 16.06 -6.53
CA GLU A 53 -2.69 16.26 -7.94
C GLU A 53 -1.74 15.50 -8.89
N ILE A 54 -0.42 15.58 -8.65
CA ILE A 54 0.55 14.84 -9.46
C ILE A 54 0.51 13.33 -9.19
N ILE A 55 0.24 12.92 -7.95
CA ILE A 55 0.11 11.50 -7.58
C ILE A 55 -1.13 10.89 -8.25
N ASN A 56 -2.25 11.61 -8.25
CA ASN A 56 -3.51 11.22 -8.87
C ASN A 56 -3.34 11.03 -10.38
N LYS A 57 -2.60 11.93 -11.04
CA LYS A 57 -2.24 11.77 -12.46
C LYS A 57 -1.34 10.55 -12.68
N ASN A 58 -0.34 10.32 -11.83
CA ASN A 58 0.56 9.17 -11.96
C ASN A 58 -0.17 7.84 -11.82
N LEU A 59 -1.24 7.78 -11.00
CA LEU A 59 -2.08 6.59 -10.83
C LEU A 59 -2.76 6.14 -12.13
N GLU A 60 -3.00 7.03 -13.10
CA GLU A 60 -3.62 6.67 -14.39
C GLU A 60 -2.82 5.57 -15.12
N ALA A 61 -1.49 5.58 -15.00
CA ALA A 61 -0.62 4.62 -15.67
C ALA A 61 -0.69 3.20 -15.09
N TYR A 62 -1.19 3.05 -13.86
CA TYR A 62 -1.09 1.80 -13.08
C TYR A 62 -2.01 0.72 -13.63
N PHE A 63 -3.12 1.13 -14.26
CA PHE A 63 -4.04 0.21 -14.92
C PHE A 63 -3.34 -0.60 -16.02
N ASP A 64 -2.64 0.11 -16.90
CA ASP A 64 -1.92 -0.50 -18.01
C ASP A 64 -0.62 -1.19 -17.60
N ALA A 65 0.01 -0.71 -16.52
CA ALA A 65 1.24 -1.27 -16.00
C ALA A 65 1.02 -2.63 -15.32
N TRP A 66 -0.06 -2.79 -14.54
CA TRP A 66 -0.33 -4.07 -13.87
C TRP A 66 -1.81 -4.38 -13.58
N ASP A 67 -2.68 -3.41 -13.23
CA ASP A 67 -4.01 -3.76 -12.69
C ASP A 67 -4.83 -4.61 -13.66
N LYS A 68 -4.74 -4.35 -14.97
CA LYS A 68 -5.45 -5.12 -16.01
C LYS A 68 -5.03 -6.59 -16.11
N PHE A 69 -3.88 -6.96 -15.52
CA PHE A 69 -3.39 -8.34 -15.50
C PHE A 69 -3.79 -9.08 -14.22
N ILE A 70 -4.31 -8.38 -13.21
CA ILE A 70 -4.71 -8.97 -11.94
C ILE A 70 -6.10 -9.59 -12.08
N LYS A 71 -6.18 -10.90 -11.85
CA LYS A 71 -7.42 -11.68 -12.03
C LYS A 71 -8.28 -11.76 -10.77
N SER A 72 -7.68 -11.65 -9.60
CA SER A 72 -8.38 -11.76 -8.32
C SER A 72 -7.70 -10.89 -7.29
N TRP A 73 -8.50 -10.28 -6.43
CA TRP A 73 -8.07 -9.26 -5.49
C TRP A 73 -8.39 -9.66 -4.06
N ILE A 74 -7.45 -9.36 -3.16
CA ILE A 74 -7.66 -9.42 -1.72
C ILE A 74 -7.40 -8.01 -1.19
N VAL A 75 -8.44 -7.37 -0.66
CA VAL A 75 -8.34 -6.02 -0.07
C VAL A 75 -8.45 -6.15 1.45
N ILE A 76 -7.40 -5.74 2.16
CA ILE A 76 -7.45 -5.58 3.61
C ILE A 76 -7.99 -4.19 3.92
N LYS A 77 -9.22 -4.15 4.45
CA LYS A 77 -9.93 -2.93 4.80
C LYS A 77 -9.70 -2.59 6.27
N ILE A 78 -9.29 -1.36 6.52
CA ILE A 78 -9.09 -0.81 7.87
C ILE A 78 -10.15 0.25 8.16
N GLN A 79 -10.63 0.30 9.41
CA GLN A 79 -11.67 1.24 9.83
C GLN A 79 -11.14 2.68 9.93
N ASP A 80 -10.01 2.86 10.60
CA ASP A 80 -9.34 4.15 10.73
C ASP A 80 -7.87 4.03 10.26
N PRO A 81 -7.49 4.68 9.15
CA PRO A 81 -6.10 4.72 8.69
C PRO A 81 -5.08 5.27 9.70
N SER A 82 -5.52 5.95 10.76
CA SER A 82 -4.63 6.41 11.84
C SER A 82 -3.90 5.24 12.54
N CYS A 83 -4.48 4.03 12.54
CA CYS A 83 -3.88 2.84 13.14
C CYS A 83 -2.55 2.45 12.47
N VAL A 84 -2.33 2.87 11.21
CA VAL A 84 -1.09 2.62 10.46
C VAL A 84 0.12 3.19 11.17
N TYR A 85 -0.01 4.34 11.84
CA TYR A 85 1.07 4.90 12.65
C TYR A 85 1.47 3.96 13.77
N GLN A 86 0.50 3.47 14.54
CA GLN A 86 0.75 2.55 15.66
C GLN A 86 1.38 1.25 15.17
N TRP A 87 0.90 0.71 14.05
CA TRP A 87 1.49 -0.50 13.47
C TRP A 87 2.91 -0.30 12.98
N ARG A 88 3.23 0.85 12.37
CA ARG A 88 4.60 1.15 11.96
C ARG A 88 5.50 1.34 13.16
N LEU A 89 5.03 2.04 14.18
CA LEU A 89 5.77 2.25 15.43
C LEU A 89 6.11 0.92 16.10
N GLN A 90 5.14 0.01 16.21
CA GLN A 90 5.36 -1.35 16.73
C GLN A 90 6.43 -2.11 15.94
N ALA A 91 6.41 -2.02 14.61
CA ALA A 91 7.41 -2.67 13.75
C ALA A 91 8.83 -2.10 13.98
N GLU A 92 8.97 -0.78 14.10
CA GLU A 92 10.27 -0.14 14.37
C GLU A 92 10.77 -0.43 15.80
N ILE A 93 9.88 -0.50 16.80
CA ILE A 93 10.25 -0.94 18.16
C ILE A 93 10.78 -2.37 18.13
N ALA A 94 10.10 -3.28 17.44
CA ALA A 94 10.55 -4.67 17.30
C ALA A 94 11.92 -4.75 16.60
N MET A 95 12.13 -3.99 15.52
CA MET A 95 13.43 -3.93 14.83
C MET A 95 14.55 -3.39 15.73
N ARG A 96 14.28 -2.33 16.51
CA ARG A 96 15.23 -1.77 17.49
C ARG A 96 15.56 -2.77 18.60
N ALA A 97 14.56 -3.51 19.09
CA ALA A 97 14.74 -4.55 20.10
C ALA A 97 15.62 -5.71 19.60
N ASP A 98 15.55 -6.03 18.30
CA ASP A 98 16.42 -6.98 17.61
C ASP A 98 17.86 -6.44 17.35
N GLY A 99 18.18 -5.23 17.82
CA GLY A 99 19.49 -4.60 17.65
C GLY A 99 19.74 -4.05 16.24
N LYS A 100 18.70 -3.94 15.41
CA LYS A 100 18.80 -3.33 14.07
C LYS A 100 18.62 -1.80 14.17
N PRO A 101 19.23 -1.02 13.26
CA PRO A 101 18.90 0.40 13.14
C PRO A 101 17.40 0.55 12.84
N GLY A 102 16.77 1.55 13.44
CA GLY A 102 15.35 1.86 13.25
C GLY A 102 15.09 3.34 13.46
N MET A 103 13.93 3.79 12.98
CA MET A 103 13.50 5.18 13.10
C MET A 103 13.14 5.55 14.55
N SER A 104 13.34 6.81 14.91
CA SER A 104 12.74 7.40 16.11
C SER A 104 11.22 7.49 15.96
N ASP A 105 10.52 7.71 17.07
CA ASP A 105 9.06 7.78 17.06
C ASP A 105 8.56 9.00 16.26
N GLU A 106 9.33 10.10 16.25
CA GLU A 106 9.10 11.29 15.41
C GLU A 106 9.38 11.00 13.93
N GLU A 107 10.46 10.28 13.62
CA GLU A 107 10.78 9.88 12.25
C GLU A 107 9.71 8.93 11.68
N VAL A 108 9.16 8.04 12.50
CA VAL A 108 8.01 7.20 12.13
C VAL A 108 6.79 8.06 11.83
N LEU A 109 6.52 9.06 12.65
CA LEU A 109 5.38 9.95 12.45
C LEU A 109 5.50 10.71 11.13
N ASP A 110 6.67 11.32 10.89
CA ASP A 110 6.98 12.00 9.63
C ASP A 110 6.85 11.05 8.43
N PHE A 111 7.43 9.85 8.53
CA PHE A 111 7.35 8.83 7.48
C PHE A 111 5.90 8.47 7.14
N VAL A 112 5.10 8.09 8.15
CA VAL A 112 3.70 7.68 7.95
C VAL A 112 2.84 8.84 7.44
N SER A 113 3.12 10.07 7.89
CA SER A 113 2.36 11.26 7.48
C SER A 113 2.35 11.48 5.96
N ARG A 114 3.37 11.01 5.25
CA ARG A 114 3.47 11.10 3.77
C ARG A 114 2.50 10.20 3.04
N TYR A 115 1.99 9.15 3.68
CA TYR A 115 1.08 8.17 3.10
C TYR A 115 -0.39 8.43 3.47
N LEU A 116 -0.63 9.02 4.65
CA LEU A 116 -1.99 9.29 5.14
C LEU A 116 -2.86 10.12 4.19
N PRO A 117 -2.35 11.17 3.49
CA PRO A 117 -3.14 11.88 2.49
C PRO A 117 -3.66 10.97 1.38
N ALA A 118 -2.83 10.05 0.89
CA ALA A 118 -3.24 9.08 -0.12
C ALA A 118 -4.35 8.17 0.42
N TYR A 119 -4.24 7.68 1.65
CA TYR A 119 -5.32 6.89 2.25
C TYR A 119 -6.64 7.67 2.35
N LYS A 120 -6.59 8.92 2.80
CA LYS A 120 -7.77 9.80 2.88
C LYS A 120 -8.42 10.03 1.51
N ALA A 121 -7.60 10.16 0.47
CA ALA A 121 -8.08 10.44 -0.89
C ALA A 121 -8.62 9.18 -1.62
N TYR A 122 -7.98 8.02 -1.46
CA TYR A 122 -8.20 6.87 -2.34
C TYR A 122 -8.91 5.68 -1.67
N LEU A 123 -8.81 5.50 -0.34
CA LEU A 123 -9.51 4.40 0.33
C LEU A 123 -11.03 4.47 0.21
N PRO A 124 -11.70 5.64 0.29
CA PRO A 124 -13.15 5.70 0.14
C PRO A 124 -13.62 5.07 -1.17
N THR A 125 -12.97 5.40 -2.29
CA THR A 125 -13.29 4.85 -3.61
C THR A 125 -12.90 3.36 -3.70
N LEU A 126 -11.73 2.97 -3.21
CA LEU A 126 -11.31 1.57 -3.19
C LEU A 126 -12.30 0.67 -2.43
N TYR A 127 -12.79 1.13 -1.28
CA TYR A 127 -13.73 0.36 -0.45
C TYR A 127 -15.16 0.37 -1.00
N ALA A 128 -15.57 1.44 -1.68
CA ALA A 128 -16.90 1.53 -2.26
C ALA A 128 -17.02 0.76 -3.58
N GLU A 129 -15.98 0.79 -4.41
CA GLU A 129 -16.05 0.33 -5.80
C GLU A 129 -15.11 -0.84 -6.12
N GLY A 130 -14.19 -1.17 -5.21
CA GLY A 130 -13.15 -2.16 -5.45
C GLY A 130 -11.95 -1.62 -6.24
N PRO A 131 -10.90 -2.44 -6.41
CA PRO A 131 -9.72 -2.12 -7.19
C PRO A 131 -10.01 -1.73 -8.64
N ASN A 132 -9.12 -0.98 -9.26
CA ASN A 132 -9.27 -0.56 -10.65
C ASN A 132 -9.39 -1.75 -11.61
N GLY A 133 -10.54 -1.92 -12.26
CA GLY A 133 -10.80 -3.03 -13.18
C GLY A 133 -11.06 -4.38 -12.51
N SER A 134 -11.31 -4.43 -11.19
CA SER A 134 -11.63 -5.67 -10.50
C SER A 134 -12.99 -6.24 -10.92
N ASP A 135 -13.06 -7.56 -10.98
CA ASP A 135 -14.32 -8.31 -11.04
C ASP A 135 -14.84 -8.56 -9.60
N PRO A 136 -16.07 -8.15 -9.26
CA PRO A 136 -16.67 -8.40 -7.95
C PRO A 136 -16.77 -9.88 -7.58
N GLU A 137 -16.89 -10.80 -8.53
CA GLU A 137 -16.91 -12.25 -8.26
C GLU A 137 -15.53 -12.78 -7.83
N HIS A 138 -14.49 -12.01 -8.10
CA HIS A 138 -13.09 -12.33 -7.80
C HIS A 138 -12.45 -11.32 -6.84
N LEU A 139 -13.26 -10.68 -6.00
CA LEU A 139 -12.83 -9.72 -4.98
C LEU A 139 -13.18 -10.23 -3.58
N LEU A 140 -12.15 -10.46 -2.75
CA LEU A 140 -12.29 -10.71 -1.32
C LEU A 140 -11.92 -9.45 -0.54
N VAL A 141 -12.85 -8.92 0.26
CA VAL A 141 -12.56 -7.83 1.20
C VAL A 141 -12.53 -8.40 2.62
N VAL A 142 -11.43 -8.19 3.32
CA VAL A 142 -11.26 -8.59 4.72
C VAL A 142 -11.13 -7.33 5.57
N GLU A 143 -12.16 -7.02 6.34
CA GLU A 143 -12.11 -5.91 7.30
C GLU A 143 -11.39 -6.35 8.58
N ILE A 144 -10.48 -5.52 9.10
CA ILE A 144 -9.70 -5.80 10.31
C ILE A 144 -9.79 -4.67 11.34
N ASP A 145 -9.67 -5.04 12.62
CA ASP A 145 -9.55 -4.10 13.74
C ASP A 145 -8.11 -3.59 13.94
N GLU A 146 -7.91 -2.70 14.91
CA GLU A 146 -6.59 -2.18 15.28
C GLU A 146 -5.62 -3.26 15.79
N GLY A 147 -6.17 -4.39 16.28
CA GLY A 147 -5.43 -5.59 16.65
C GLY A 147 -5.05 -6.49 15.47
N ARG A 148 -5.40 -6.10 14.24
CA ARG A 148 -5.23 -6.87 12.99
C ARG A 148 -6.05 -8.16 12.95
N ASN A 149 -7.15 -8.23 13.71
CA ASN A 149 -8.06 -9.36 13.70
C ASN A 149 -9.17 -9.12 12.68
N PRO A 150 -9.58 -10.14 11.90
CA PRO A 150 -10.74 -10.04 11.03
C PRO A 150 -12.01 -9.71 11.82
N ILE A 151 -12.73 -8.69 11.37
CA ILE A 151 -14.04 -8.34 11.89
C ILE A 151 -15.05 -9.21 11.16
N LEU A 152 -15.60 -10.19 11.86
CA LEU A 152 -16.66 -11.02 11.32
C LEU A 152 -17.92 -10.16 11.19
N ALA A 153 -18.51 -10.13 9.99
CA ALA A 153 -19.82 -9.53 9.80
C ALA A 153 -20.84 -10.34 10.63
N ASN A 154 -21.52 -9.66 11.56
CA ASN A 154 -22.70 -10.22 12.24
C ASN A 154 -23.91 -10.22 11.30
#